data_AF-A0A349PMV6-F1
#
_entry.id   AF-A0A349PMV6-F1
#
_cell.length_a   1.000
_cell.length_b   1.000
_cell.length_c   1.000
_cell.angle_alpha   90.00
_cell.angle_beta   90.00
_cell.angle_gamma   90.00
#
_symmetry.space_group_name_H-M   'P 1'
#
loop_
_entity.id
_entity.type
_entity.pdbx_description
1 polymer ?
#
loop_
_entity_poly.entity_id
_entity_poly.type
_entity_poly.pdbx_seq_one_letter_code
_entity_poly.pdbx_strand_id
1 'polypeptide(L)'
;VLDIIKKMDARVRYNTYDSINIRQEKSFNQELIQALQFIENDFYGIEVDLDAIPNIPSSGMTSSGFSIEELRQFVSYFGKNKNAAYLHICEGAPDLCYEKKNHLIGKLIGYLVTDFIKSNNSIED
;
A
#
# COMPACT_ATOMS: atom_id res chain seq x y z
N VAL A 1 -7.17 -4.58 20.16
CA VAL A 1 -6.76 -3.42 19.33
C VAL A 1 -7.86 -3.03 18.34
N LEU A 2 -8.30 -3.92 17.44
CA LEU A 2 -9.32 -3.57 16.43
C LEU A 2 -10.65 -3.05 17.00
N ASP A 3 -11.12 -3.58 18.14
CA ASP A 3 -12.35 -3.07 18.77
C ASP A 3 -12.22 -1.64 19.32
N ILE A 4 -11.00 -1.18 19.59
CA ILE A 4 -10.73 0.21 19.97
C ILE A 4 -10.81 1.08 18.71
N ILE A 5 -10.21 0.64 17.60
CA ILE A 5 -10.24 1.34 16.32
C ILE A 5 -11.69 1.48 15.81
N LYS A 6 -12.51 0.43 15.94
CA LYS A 6 -13.94 0.47 15.57
C LYS A 6 -14.72 1.56 16.31
N LYS A 7 -14.35 1.89 17.55
CA LYS A 7 -14.97 2.99 18.32
C LYS A 7 -14.55 4.37 17.83
N MET A 8 -13.59 4.45 16.89
CA MET A 8 -13.00 5.67 16.35
C MET A 8 -13.23 5.79 14.84
N ASP A 9 -14.27 5.16 14.28
CA ASP A 9 -14.52 5.11 12.82
C ASP A 9 -14.52 6.48 12.13
N ALA A 10 -14.96 7.53 12.82
CA ALA A 10 -14.95 8.90 12.29
C ALA A 10 -13.54 9.48 12.10
N ARG A 11 -12.51 8.87 12.69
CA ARG A 11 -11.11 9.33 12.64
C ARG A 11 -10.17 8.31 12.00
N VAL A 12 -10.39 7.02 12.25
CA VAL A 12 -9.53 5.94 11.78
C VAL A 12 -10.39 4.82 11.23
N ARG A 13 -10.15 4.47 9.98
CA ARG A 13 -10.74 3.31 9.31
C ARG A 13 -9.65 2.34 8.93
N TYR A 14 -10.00 1.06 8.83
CA TYR A 14 -9.04 0.03 8.47
C TYR A 14 -9.71 -1.03 7.59
N ASN A 15 -8.86 -1.68 6.82
CA ASN A 15 -9.19 -2.87 6.06
C ASN A 15 -8.19 -3.97 6.39
N THR A 16 -8.62 -5.22 6.26
CA THR A 16 -7.73 -6.37 6.50
C THR A 16 -7.59 -7.16 5.22
N TYR A 17 -6.39 -7.70 5.01
CA TYR A 17 -6.15 -8.69 3.96
C TYR A 17 -7.19 -9.82 4.04
N ASP A 18 -7.45 -10.34 5.25
CA ASP A 18 -8.42 -11.43 5.39
C ASP A 18 -9.84 -11.06 4.93
N SER A 19 -10.32 -9.85 5.25
CA SER A 19 -11.66 -9.43 4.82
C SER A 19 -11.77 -9.31 3.29
N ILE A 20 -10.67 -9.00 2.60
CA ILE A 20 -10.66 -8.77 1.16
C ILE A 20 -10.32 -10.07 0.40
N ASN A 21 -9.21 -10.72 0.73
CA ASN A 21 -8.65 -11.82 -0.07
C ASN A 21 -8.97 -13.21 0.49
N ILE A 22 -9.29 -13.34 1.78
CA ILE A 22 -9.56 -14.65 2.41
C ILE A 22 -11.06 -14.91 2.53
N ARG A 23 -11.77 -14.08 3.30
CA ARG A 23 -13.22 -14.20 3.53
C ARG A 23 -14.05 -13.56 2.42
N GLN A 24 -13.43 -12.70 1.61
CA GLN A 24 -14.07 -12.01 0.47
C GLN A 24 -15.34 -11.25 0.87
N GLU A 25 -15.33 -10.69 2.08
CA GLU A 25 -16.41 -9.85 2.63
C GLU A 25 -16.43 -8.47 1.97
N LYS A 26 -15.28 -8.04 1.44
CA LYS A 26 -15.04 -6.72 0.86
C LYS A 26 -14.35 -6.85 -0.48
N SER A 27 -14.64 -5.91 -1.38
CA SER A 27 -13.95 -5.81 -2.67
C SER A 27 -12.78 -4.83 -2.59
N PHE A 28 -11.59 -5.25 -3.02
CA PHE A 28 -10.39 -4.40 -3.06
C PHE A 28 -10.67 -3.02 -3.68
N ASN A 29 -11.24 -3.01 -4.90
CA ASN A 29 -11.52 -1.76 -5.62
C ASN A 29 -12.56 -0.87 -4.92
N GLN A 30 -13.58 -1.46 -4.30
CA GLN A 30 -14.58 -0.68 -3.56
C GLN A 30 -13.98 -0.06 -2.30
N GLU A 31 -13.10 -0.79 -1.61
CA GLU A 31 -12.42 -0.27 -0.43
C GLU A 31 -11.39 0.81 -0.76
N LEU A 32 -10.74 0.76 -1.93
CA LEU A 32 -9.92 1.87 -2.43
C LEU A 32 -10.73 3.16 -2.58
N ILE A 33 -11.91 3.07 -3.21
CA ILE A 33 -12.82 4.22 -3.41
C ILE A 33 -13.27 4.79 -2.06
N GLN A 34 -13.74 3.93 -1.16
CA GLN A 34 -14.21 4.36 0.16
C GLN A 34 -13.10 4.99 1.00
N ALA A 35 -11.89 4.45 0.94
CA ALA A 35 -10.73 4.98 1.65
C ALA A 35 -10.32 6.35 1.09
N LEU A 36 -10.32 6.52 -0.24
CA LEU A 36 -10.01 7.82 -0.85
C LEU A 36 -11.02 8.88 -0.45
N GLN A 37 -12.33 8.59 -0.57
CA GLN A 37 -13.40 9.51 -0.14
C GLN A 37 -13.27 9.93 1.34
N PHE A 38 -12.71 9.07 2.17
CA PHE A 38 -12.50 9.36 3.59
C PHE A 38 -11.35 10.35 3.84
N ILE A 39 -10.28 10.31 3.04
CA ILE A 39 -9.04 11.09 3.28
C ILE A 39 -8.84 12.27 2.33
N GLU A 40 -9.51 12.29 1.17
CA GLU A 40 -9.16 13.20 0.06
C GLU A 40 -9.50 14.67 0.28
N ASN A 41 -10.11 15.04 1.41
CA ASN A 41 -10.47 16.44 1.70
C ASN A 41 -9.27 17.32 2.10
N ASP A 42 -8.12 16.71 2.44
CA ASP A 42 -6.88 17.40 2.78
C ASP A 42 -5.68 16.63 2.18
N PHE A 43 -4.48 17.21 2.25
CA PHE A 43 -3.26 16.54 1.83
C PHE A 43 -3.02 15.27 2.65
N TYR A 44 -2.61 14.20 1.97
CA TYR A 44 -2.32 12.92 2.61
C TYR A 44 -1.02 12.30 2.08
N GLY A 45 -0.46 11.42 2.89
CA GLY A 45 0.67 10.57 2.51
C GLY A 45 0.23 9.15 2.22
N ILE A 46 0.96 8.48 1.34
CA ILE A 46 0.86 7.04 1.11
C ILE A 46 2.05 6.39 1.80
N GLU A 47 1.80 5.45 2.69
CA GLU A 47 2.84 4.70 3.38
C GLU A 47 2.75 3.21 3.04
N VAL A 48 3.89 2.63 2.67
CA VAL A 48 4.03 1.23 2.29
C VAL A 48 5.10 0.59 3.16
N ASP A 49 4.67 -0.23 4.10
CA ASP A 49 5.52 -1.15 4.84
C ASP A 49 5.70 -2.44 4.02
N LEU A 50 6.94 -2.73 3.61
CA LEU A 50 7.25 -3.88 2.78
C LEU A 50 7.12 -5.22 3.52
N ASP A 51 7.04 -5.23 4.86
CA ASP A 51 6.74 -6.44 5.65
C ASP A 51 5.35 -7.02 5.32
N ALA A 52 4.42 -6.18 4.84
CA ALA A 52 3.06 -6.59 4.50
C ALA A 52 2.96 -7.37 3.18
N ILE A 53 4.05 -7.45 2.39
CA ILE A 53 4.06 -8.09 1.07
C ILE A 53 4.71 -9.48 1.16
N PRO A 54 4.06 -10.54 0.64
CA PRO A 54 4.59 -11.89 0.71
C PRO A 54 5.99 -12.02 0.12
N ASN A 55 6.87 -12.65 0.88
CA ASN A 55 8.24 -13.03 0.48
C ASN A 55 9.13 -11.85 0.07
N ILE A 56 8.85 -10.64 0.55
CA ILE A 56 9.80 -9.53 0.46
C ILE A 56 10.79 -9.63 1.62
N PRO A 57 12.12 -9.63 1.35
CA PRO A 57 13.12 -9.64 2.40
C PRO A 57 13.03 -8.41 3.30
N SER A 58 12.73 -8.67 4.56
CA SER A 58 12.40 -7.66 5.55
C SER A 58 12.42 -8.27 6.95
N SER A 59 12.25 -7.46 8.00
CA SER A 59 12.35 -7.96 9.38
C SER A 59 11.16 -8.84 9.78
N GLY A 60 9.96 -8.51 9.27
CA GLY A 60 8.70 -9.23 9.48
C GLY A 60 8.24 -10.06 8.28
N MET A 61 9.15 -10.66 7.52
CA MET A 61 8.82 -11.40 6.29
C MET A 61 7.66 -12.40 6.49
N THR A 62 6.63 -12.28 5.65
CA THR A 62 5.40 -13.09 5.68
C THR A 62 5.22 -13.92 4.41
N SER A 63 4.48 -15.02 4.48
CA SER A 63 4.04 -15.80 3.32
C SER A 63 2.64 -15.41 2.81
N SER A 64 1.94 -14.55 3.55
CA SER A 64 0.56 -14.15 3.28
C SER A 64 0.39 -12.63 3.41
N GLY A 65 -0.39 -12.04 2.50
CA GLY A 65 -0.53 -10.60 2.35
C GLY A 65 -0.97 -10.23 0.93
N PHE A 66 -1.08 -8.93 0.67
CA PHE A 66 -1.44 -8.43 -0.66
C PHE A 66 -0.33 -8.72 -1.67
N SER A 67 -0.72 -9.01 -2.90
CA SER A 67 0.22 -9.21 -4.00
C SER A 67 0.97 -7.92 -4.36
N ILE A 68 2.11 -8.07 -5.03
CA ILE A 68 2.83 -6.94 -5.63
C ILE A 68 1.95 -6.18 -6.61
N GLU A 69 1.08 -6.87 -7.36
CA GLU A 69 0.16 -6.22 -8.29
C GLU A 69 -0.85 -5.33 -7.57
N GLU A 70 -1.50 -5.83 -6.52
CA GLU A 70 -2.44 -5.05 -5.70
C GLU A 70 -1.74 -3.85 -5.06
N LEU A 71 -0.51 -4.01 -4.56
CA LEU A 71 0.26 -2.90 -4.02
C LEU A 71 0.52 -1.81 -5.08
N ARG A 72 0.92 -2.21 -6.29
CA ARG A 72 1.16 -1.26 -7.38
C ARG A 72 -0.12 -0.55 -7.82
N GLN A 73 -1.24 -1.27 -7.88
CA GLN A 73 -2.56 -0.70 -8.12
C GLN A 73 -2.94 0.29 -7.02
N PHE A 74 -2.71 -0.05 -5.75
CA PHE A 74 -2.96 0.82 -4.59
C PHE A 74 -2.15 2.13 -4.70
N VAL A 75 -0.84 2.05 -4.90
CA VAL A 75 0.02 3.24 -5.03
C VAL A 75 -0.41 4.11 -6.22
N SER A 76 -0.69 3.49 -7.38
CA SER A 76 -1.15 4.23 -8.56
C SER A 76 -2.53 4.85 -8.37
N TYR A 77 -3.45 4.18 -7.66
CA TYR A 77 -4.79 4.68 -7.41
C TYR A 77 -4.78 5.92 -6.52
N PHE A 78 -4.10 5.85 -5.37
CA PHE A 78 -4.01 6.98 -4.45
C PHE A 78 -3.11 8.10 -4.97
N GLY A 79 -2.06 7.79 -5.74
CA GLY A 79 -1.18 8.79 -6.34
C GLY A 79 -1.84 9.66 -7.42
N LYS A 80 -3.00 9.27 -7.95
CA LYS A 80 -3.78 10.05 -8.94
C LYS A 80 -4.50 11.25 -8.35
N ASN A 81 -4.68 11.33 -7.04
CA ASN A 81 -5.33 12.49 -6.44
C ASN A 81 -4.29 13.59 -6.22
N LYS A 82 -4.63 14.84 -6.57
CA LYS A 82 -3.77 16.01 -6.37
C LYS A 82 -3.37 16.25 -4.92
N ASN A 83 -4.12 15.69 -3.96
CA ASN A 83 -3.85 15.81 -2.53
C ASN A 83 -2.85 14.74 -2.02
N ALA A 84 -2.43 13.79 -2.86
CA ALA A 84 -1.37 12.84 -2.51
C ALA A 84 0.00 13.55 -2.48
N ALA A 85 0.45 13.93 -1.29
CA ALA A 85 1.60 14.80 -1.11
C ALA A 85 2.95 14.04 -1.13
N TYR A 86 2.99 12.80 -0.64
CA TYR A 86 4.21 12.01 -0.59
C TYR A 86 3.94 10.50 -0.60
N LEU A 87 4.98 9.75 -1.01
CA LEU A 87 5.07 8.29 -0.86
C LEU A 87 6.22 7.97 0.10
N HIS A 88 5.92 7.25 1.17
CA HIS A 88 6.90 6.67 2.09
C HIS A 88 6.95 5.16 1.89
N ILE A 89 8.14 4.60 1.66
CA ILE A 89 8.35 3.15 1.55
C ILE A 89 9.34 2.78 2.65
N CYS A 90 8.96 1.89 3.55
CA CYS A 90 9.74 1.48 4.72
C CYS A 90 9.95 -0.05 4.78
N GLU A 91 10.78 -0.48 5.73
CA GLU A 91 11.06 -1.88 6.10
C GLU A 91 11.66 -2.82 5.02
N GLY A 92 12.00 -2.31 3.83
CA GLY A 92 12.78 -3.09 2.87
C GLY A 92 14.20 -3.37 3.38
N ALA A 93 14.55 -4.66 3.56
CA ALA A 93 15.88 -5.07 4.03
C ALA A 93 16.57 -6.03 3.04
N PRO A 94 17.20 -5.51 1.96
CA PRO A 94 17.84 -6.33 0.93
C PRO A 94 18.88 -7.32 1.46
N ASP A 95 19.58 -6.96 2.55
CA ASP A 95 20.61 -7.81 3.16
C ASP A 95 20.05 -9.08 3.82
N LEU A 96 18.74 -9.12 4.10
CA LEU A 96 18.06 -10.31 4.61
C LEU A 96 17.66 -11.30 3.51
N CYS A 97 17.97 -11.00 2.23
CA CYS A 97 17.69 -11.90 1.13
C CYS A 97 18.72 -13.04 1.08
N TYR A 98 18.28 -14.28 1.37
CA TYR A 98 19.13 -15.47 1.39
C TYR A 98 19.69 -15.86 0.01
N GLU A 99 18.92 -15.63 -1.04
CA GLU A 99 19.39 -15.74 -2.42
C GLU A 99 19.93 -14.37 -2.81
N LYS A 100 21.04 -14.26 -3.56
CA LYS A 100 21.65 -12.97 -4.00
C LYS A 100 20.77 -12.12 -4.97
N LYS A 101 19.47 -12.03 -4.71
CA LYS A 101 18.42 -11.34 -5.46
C LYS A 101 18.04 -10.01 -4.81
N ASN A 102 18.92 -9.43 -3.98
CA ASN A 102 18.75 -8.13 -3.30
C ASN A 102 18.30 -7.03 -4.26
N HIS A 103 18.73 -7.10 -5.53
CA HIS A 103 18.34 -6.17 -6.60
C HIS A 103 16.83 -6.16 -6.89
N LEU A 104 16.09 -7.23 -6.59
CA LEU A 104 14.65 -7.30 -6.85
C LEU A 104 13.84 -6.39 -5.93
N ILE A 105 14.26 -6.19 -4.67
CA ILE A 105 13.62 -5.22 -3.77
C ILE A 105 13.84 -3.80 -4.30
N GLY A 106 15.08 -3.46 -4.66
CA GLY A 106 15.39 -2.17 -5.27
C GLY A 106 14.58 -1.94 -6.56
N LYS A 107 14.37 -2.99 -7.36
CA LYS A 107 13.53 -2.94 -8.56
C LYS A 107 12.05 -2.69 -8.21
N LEU A 108 11.52 -3.37 -7.19
CA LEU A 108 10.16 -3.15 -6.70
C LEU A 108 9.98 -1.71 -6.20
N ILE A 109 10.89 -1.21 -5.37
CA ILE A 109 10.88 0.19 -4.90
C ILE A 109 10.88 1.14 -6.10
N GLY A 110 11.74 0.90 -7.10
CA GLY A 110 11.77 1.68 -8.33
C GLY A 110 10.44 1.68 -9.09
N TYR A 111 9.73 0.54 -9.12
CA TYR A 111 8.39 0.46 -9.69
C TYR A 111 7.37 1.29 -8.90
N LEU A 112 7.35 1.18 -7.56
CA LEU A 112 6.41 1.93 -6.72
C LEU A 112 6.61 3.45 -6.85
N VAL A 113 7.87 3.90 -6.83
CA VAL A 113 8.22 5.32 -7.06
C VAL A 113 7.76 5.77 -8.45
N THR A 114 8.00 4.94 -9.47
CA THR A 114 7.57 5.26 -10.84
C THR A 114 6.05 5.32 -10.97
N ASP A 115 5.32 4.40 -10.33
CA ASP A 115 3.86 4.35 -10.34
C ASP A 115 3.27 5.59 -9.66
N PHE A 116 3.85 6.05 -8.56
CA PHE A 116 3.45 7.29 -7.88
C PHE A 116 3.71 8.54 -8.73
N ILE A 117 4.90 8.70 -9.30
CA ILE A 117 5.22 9.86 -10.15
C ILE A 117 4.30 9.91 -11.39
N LYS A 118 4.12 8.77 -12.07
CA LYS A 118 3.26 8.70 -13.26
C LYS A 118 1.81 9.02 -12.94
N SER A 119 1.28 8.47 -11.84
CA SER A 119 -0.11 8.73 -11.45
C SER A 119 -0.36 10.20 -11.12
N ASN A 120 0.59 10.88 -10.48
CA ASN A 120 0.49 12.30 -10.16
C ASN A 120 0.55 13.18 -11.43
N ASN A 121 1.41 12.82 -12.40
CA ASN A 121 1.51 13.56 -13.68
C ASN A 121 0.33 13.29 -14.63
N SER A 122 -0.47 12.25 -14.41
CA SER A 122 -1.63 11.92 -15.24
C SER A 122 -2.85 12.84 -14.99
N ILE A 123 -2.74 13.75 -14.02
CA ILE A 123 -3.82 14.69 -13.65
C ILE A 123 -3.93 15.85 -14.67
N GLU A 124 -2.92 16.04 -15.50
CA GLU A 124 -2.81 17.16 -16.45
C GLU A 124 -3.35 16.88 -17.87
N ASP A 125 -3.88 15.68 -18.16
CA ASP A 125 -4.52 15.34 -19.44
C ASP A 125 -6.08 15.37 -19.38
#